data_AF-A0A843JI89-F1
#
_entry.id   AF-A0A843JI89-F1
#
_cell.length_a   1.000
_cell.length_b   1.000
_cell.length_c   1.000
_cell.angle_alpha   90.00
_cell.angle_beta   90.00
_cell.angle_gamma   90.00
#
_symmetry.space_group_name_H-M   'P 1'
#
loop_
_entity.id
_entity.type
_entity.pdbx_description
1 polymer ?
#
loop_
_entity_poly.entity_id
_entity_poly.type
_entity_poly.pdbx_seq_one_letter_code
_entity_poly.pdbx_strand_id
1 'polypeptide(L)'
;MPNLKPLTILHSNDMHGDFLVEKKDERLVGGVSMLSGYVNLVREKEKNVIYCIAGDMFRGSVIDSEYRGISTIEIMNRLSPDVVTLGNHEFDYGVSHLLFIEKCAKFPIINANLYIKTNHARLFTPCLTIEIDGMNILFIGIITQEIIAQAKSDELVGTIIDTADAANTVEQICNSYKGIDVDFTVLLTHIGFDEDIKLANMLNPDCGVDVIIGGHSHTILEKPYEANGILIAQAGVGTDQIGRFDILVNTDTNSVHSYEWELVPIDNTRCPRDKDLEDLITTYNDVLDLKYKRLVTKFKKEMTHPQRNTETALGNLLAEIVRESLSLDIMMMGSGSIRKTALGPVVEFGALSETLPYDDQVFLLILDGKTLKKALLYTMRDDRFAGHTECFQFSKGFRMVYDRDKKEITDLCLHGVPIADDRRLSVGLQTFHFNNTETSLGLTMQEISVYQKPRAVAVSIFGIILEYLENHNLLTSEVEGRITIIGGC
;
A
#
# COMPACT_ATOMS: atom_id res chain seq x y z
N MET A 1 36.06 -20.26 -32.43
CA MET A 1 35.84 -19.86 -31.03
C MET A 1 34.42 -19.33 -30.98
N PRO A 2 33.64 -19.64 -29.93
CA PRO A 2 32.28 -19.10 -29.82
C PRO A 2 32.32 -17.57 -29.81
N ASN A 3 31.34 -16.93 -30.45
CA ASN A 3 31.21 -15.48 -30.46
C ASN A 3 30.58 -15.00 -29.15
N LEU A 4 31.45 -14.74 -28.17
CA LEU A 4 31.07 -14.35 -26.82
C LEU A 4 31.06 -12.83 -26.65
N LYS A 5 29.97 -12.29 -26.10
CA LYS A 5 29.84 -10.86 -25.78
C LYS A 5 29.43 -10.67 -24.32
N PRO A 6 30.05 -9.73 -23.59
CA PRO A 6 29.66 -9.42 -22.21
C PRO A 6 28.38 -8.60 -22.17
N LEU A 7 27.53 -8.88 -21.18
CA LEU A 7 26.31 -8.15 -20.86
C LEU A 7 26.17 -8.06 -19.34
N THR A 8 26.09 -6.84 -18.82
CA THR A 8 25.78 -6.59 -17.41
C THR A 8 24.31 -6.22 -17.29
N ILE A 9 23.56 -6.99 -16.50
CA ILE A 9 22.17 -6.67 -16.15
C ILE A 9 22.12 -6.28 -14.68
N LEU A 10 21.77 -5.02 -14.43
CA LEU A 10 21.41 -4.52 -13.12
C LEU A 10 19.89 -4.61 -12.96
N HIS A 11 19.42 -5.00 -11.78
CA HIS A 11 17.98 -5.03 -11.54
C HIS A 11 17.56 -4.67 -10.12
N SER A 12 16.37 -4.07 -10.04
CA SER A 12 15.63 -3.81 -8.81
C SER A 12 14.22 -4.36 -8.93
N ASN A 13 13.57 -4.61 -7.80
CA ASN A 13 12.17 -5.00 -7.68
C ASN A 13 11.65 -4.50 -6.33
N ASP A 14 10.35 -4.30 -6.21
CA ASP A 14 9.70 -4.01 -4.91
C ASP A 14 10.34 -2.81 -4.18
N MET A 15 10.63 -1.74 -4.91
CA MET A 15 11.25 -0.54 -4.34
C MET A 15 10.33 0.19 -3.37
N HIS A 16 9.01 0.05 -3.52
CA HIS A 16 8.00 0.53 -2.56
C HIS A 16 8.16 1.99 -2.13
N GLY A 17 8.54 2.86 -3.07
CA GLY A 17 8.76 4.28 -2.77
C GLY A 17 9.83 4.56 -1.71
N ASP A 18 10.73 3.62 -1.43
CA ASP A 18 11.86 3.75 -0.51
C ASP A 18 12.93 4.68 -1.11
N PHE A 19 12.71 5.99 -1.01
CA PHE A 19 13.55 6.98 -1.67
C PHE A 19 14.73 7.45 -0.84
N LEU A 20 14.61 7.37 0.48
CA LEU A 20 15.50 8.06 1.41
C LEU A 20 16.63 7.15 1.87
N VAL A 21 17.79 7.75 2.06
CA VAL A 21 18.93 7.06 2.67
C VAL A 21 18.65 6.85 4.16
N GLU A 22 18.77 5.61 4.62
CA GLU A 22 18.64 5.27 6.02
C GLU A 22 20.00 5.27 6.72
N LYS A 23 20.01 5.65 8.00
CA LYS A 23 21.19 5.52 8.86
C LYS A 23 21.04 4.28 9.75
N LYS A 24 21.82 3.25 9.45
CA LYS A 24 21.90 2.02 10.24
C LYS A 24 23.27 1.96 10.91
N ASP A 25 23.27 2.13 12.22
CA ASP A 25 24.47 2.35 13.04
C ASP A 25 25.30 3.56 12.54
N GLU A 26 26.52 3.33 12.03
CA GLU A 26 27.39 4.34 11.42
C GLU A 26 27.36 4.32 9.89
N ARG A 27 26.60 3.41 9.27
CA ARG A 27 26.51 3.27 7.82
C ARG A 27 25.24 3.91 7.27
N LEU A 28 25.38 4.45 6.07
CA LEU A 28 24.25 4.87 5.27
C LEU A 28 23.90 3.72 4.33
N VAL A 29 22.63 3.34 4.28
CA VAL A 29 22.14 2.21 3.49
C VAL A 29 20.94 2.68 2.67
N GLY A 30 20.79 2.11 1.48
CA GLY A 30 19.64 2.34 0.61
C GLY A 30 19.55 3.76 0.07
N GLY A 31 18.34 4.15 -0.29
CA GLY A 31 18.04 5.42 -0.92
C GLY A 31 18.37 5.43 -2.41
N VAL A 32 17.43 5.96 -3.20
CA VAL A 32 17.57 5.99 -4.66
C VAL A 32 18.76 6.86 -5.11
N SER A 33 19.22 7.82 -4.29
CA SER A 33 20.41 8.62 -4.61
C SER A 33 21.70 7.78 -4.65
N MET A 34 21.87 6.82 -3.73
CA MET A 34 23.02 5.91 -3.75
C MET A 34 22.85 4.81 -4.81
N LEU A 35 21.62 4.32 -5.00
CA LEU A 35 21.30 3.39 -6.09
C LEU A 35 21.66 3.98 -7.46
N SER A 36 21.24 5.23 -7.74
CA SER A 36 21.57 5.95 -8.98
C SER A 36 23.07 6.10 -9.15
N GLY A 37 23.78 6.49 -8.10
CA GLY A 37 25.24 6.61 -8.17
C GLY A 37 25.93 5.27 -8.44
N TYR A 38 25.44 4.15 -7.92
CA TYR A 38 25.95 2.82 -8.27
C TYR A 38 25.66 2.45 -9.72
N VAL A 39 24.42 2.62 -10.19
CA VAL A 39 24.04 2.34 -11.59
C VAL A 39 24.92 3.14 -12.55
N ASN A 40 25.12 4.44 -12.28
CA ASN A 40 25.96 5.30 -13.11
C ASN A 40 27.44 4.88 -13.05
N LEU A 41 27.95 4.49 -11.88
CA LEU A 41 29.31 3.97 -11.74
C LEU A 41 29.54 2.70 -12.58
N VAL A 42 28.55 1.81 -12.65
CA VAL A 42 28.62 0.59 -13.48
C VAL A 42 28.54 0.96 -14.96
N ARG A 43 27.62 1.85 -15.36
CA ARG A 43 27.51 2.36 -16.74
C ARG A 43 28.78 3.07 -17.24
N GLU A 44 29.57 3.67 -16.34
CA GLU A 44 30.86 4.27 -16.67
C GLU A 44 31.98 3.23 -16.85
N LYS A 45 31.91 2.11 -16.11
CA LYS A 45 32.97 1.09 -16.08
C LYS A 45 32.77 -0.02 -17.09
N GLU A 46 31.52 -0.42 -17.30
CA GLU A 46 31.14 -1.53 -18.16
C GLU A 46 30.52 -0.98 -19.45
N LYS A 47 30.83 -1.61 -20.58
CA LYS A 47 30.39 -1.13 -21.91
C LYS A 47 28.91 -1.45 -22.19
N ASN A 48 28.46 -2.62 -21.76
CA ASN A 48 27.19 -3.22 -22.16
C ASN A 48 26.29 -3.41 -20.93
N VAL A 49 25.65 -2.34 -20.48
CA VAL A 49 24.86 -2.33 -19.23
C VAL A 49 23.38 -2.08 -19.54
N ILE A 50 22.52 -2.89 -18.96
CA ILE A 50 21.07 -2.66 -18.91
C ILE A 50 20.64 -2.60 -17.45
N TYR A 51 19.88 -1.58 -17.08
CA TYR A 51 19.21 -1.49 -15.79
C TYR A 51 17.70 -1.70 -15.96
N CYS A 52 17.13 -2.68 -15.25
CA CYS A 52 15.72 -3.01 -15.33
C CYS A 52 15.03 -3.00 -13.96
N ILE A 53 13.72 -2.77 -13.95
CA ILE A 53 12.90 -2.79 -12.73
C ILE A 53 11.73 -3.76 -12.90
N ALA A 54 11.62 -4.73 -12.00
CA ALA A 54 10.60 -5.78 -12.04
C ALA A 54 9.34 -5.41 -11.23
N GLY A 55 8.83 -4.18 -11.38
CA GLY A 55 7.57 -3.74 -10.76
C GLY A 55 7.66 -3.29 -9.29
N ASP A 56 6.54 -2.78 -8.77
CA ASP A 56 6.35 -2.24 -7.42
C ASP A 56 7.34 -1.10 -7.10
N MET A 57 7.39 -0.12 -7.99
CA MET A 57 8.07 1.16 -7.73
C MET A 57 7.28 2.00 -6.73
N PHE A 58 5.95 1.90 -6.76
CA PHE A 58 5.05 2.72 -5.94
C PHE A 58 4.83 2.12 -4.55
N ARG A 59 4.29 2.98 -3.68
CA ARG A 59 3.72 2.69 -2.35
C ARG A 59 4.74 2.27 -1.30
N GLY A 60 4.83 3.09 -0.26
CA GLY A 60 5.62 2.84 0.96
C GLY A 60 6.18 4.11 1.57
N SER A 61 6.18 5.24 0.84
CA SER A 61 6.52 6.56 1.37
C SER A 61 5.39 7.59 1.31
N VAL A 62 5.47 8.59 2.21
CA VAL A 62 4.59 9.76 2.20
C VAL A 62 4.78 10.58 0.91
N ILE A 63 5.99 10.58 0.36
CA ILE A 63 6.30 11.21 -0.94
C ILE A 63 5.45 10.59 -2.04
N ASP A 64 5.46 9.27 -2.18
CA ASP A 64 4.66 8.58 -3.20
C ASP A 64 3.16 8.83 -3.03
N SER A 65 2.64 8.72 -1.79
CA SER A 65 1.20 8.81 -1.52
C SER A 65 0.63 10.22 -1.67
N GLU A 66 1.35 11.27 -1.25
CA GLU A 66 0.89 12.66 -1.38
C GLU A 66 0.78 13.07 -2.85
N TYR A 67 1.77 12.69 -3.67
CA TYR A 67 1.81 13.02 -5.09
C TYR A 67 1.21 11.94 -5.99
N ARG A 68 0.58 10.92 -5.39
CA ARG A 68 -0.06 9.79 -6.08
C ARG A 68 0.85 9.19 -7.17
N GLY A 69 2.11 8.91 -6.84
CA GLY A 69 3.09 8.30 -7.75
C GLY A 69 3.73 9.23 -8.78
N ILE A 70 3.31 10.50 -8.92
CA ILE A 70 3.94 11.45 -9.85
C ILE A 70 5.39 11.73 -9.44
N SER A 71 5.61 11.94 -8.13
CA SER A 71 6.96 12.10 -7.57
C SER A 71 7.83 10.88 -7.85
N THR A 72 7.26 9.68 -7.72
CA THR A 72 7.96 8.42 -7.95
C THR A 72 8.42 8.30 -9.39
N ILE A 73 7.56 8.58 -10.37
CA ILE A 73 7.94 8.60 -11.78
C ILE A 73 8.99 9.67 -12.08
N GLU A 74 8.92 10.85 -11.45
CA GLU A 74 9.95 11.86 -11.64
C GLU A 74 11.32 11.42 -11.10
N ILE A 75 11.36 10.78 -9.93
CA ILE A 75 12.57 10.20 -9.36
C ILE A 75 13.09 9.07 -10.27
N MET A 76 12.22 8.16 -10.73
CA MET A 76 12.61 7.06 -11.64
C MET A 76 13.08 7.59 -13.00
N ASN A 77 12.50 8.68 -13.49
CA ASN A 77 12.95 9.35 -14.73
C ASN A 77 14.38 9.88 -14.62
N ARG A 78 14.86 10.19 -13.41
CA ARG A 78 16.26 10.56 -13.16
C ARG A 78 17.14 9.33 -13.03
N LEU A 79 16.68 8.30 -12.32
CA LEU A 79 17.36 7.01 -12.22
C LEU A 79 17.58 6.35 -13.60
N SER A 80 16.69 6.64 -14.54
CA SER A 80 16.79 6.27 -15.96
C SER A 80 16.94 4.76 -16.20
N PRO A 81 15.96 3.92 -15.76
CA PRO A 81 15.95 2.51 -16.13
C PRO A 81 15.75 2.34 -17.63
N ASP A 82 16.36 1.29 -18.19
CA ASP A 82 16.28 0.98 -19.61
C ASP A 82 14.96 0.28 -19.96
N VAL A 83 14.38 -0.46 -19.00
CA VAL A 83 13.08 -1.12 -19.15
C VAL A 83 12.46 -1.44 -17.80
N VAL A 84 11.13 -1.30 -17.70
CA VAL A 84 10.37 -1.53 -16.47
C VAL A 84 9.14 -2.38 -16.78
N THR A 85 8.80 -3.33 -15.91
CA THR A 85 7.48 -4.00 -15.91
C THR A 85 6.61 -3.44 -14.77
N LEU A 86 5.32 -3.79 -14.81
CA LEU A 86 4.36 -3.42 -13.77
C LEU A 86 4.33 -4.46 -12.65
N GLY A 87 4.23 -3.98 -11.41
CA GLY A 87 3.81 -4.72 -10.23
C GLY A 87 2.41 -4.32 -9.78
N ASN A 88 1.94 -4.92 -8.68
CA ASN A 88 0.59 -4.69 -8.21
C ASN A 88 0.35 -3.28 -7.67
N HIS A 89 1.33 -2.68 -7.01
CA HIS A 89 1.17 -1.34 -6.42
C HIS A 89 1.14 -0.21 -7.45
N GLU A 90 1.50 -0.47 -8.71
CA GLU A 90 1.24 0.47 -9.81
C GLU A 90 -0.26 0.76 -10.01
N PHE A 91 -1.15 -0.10 -9.52
CA PHE A 91 -2.60 0.01 -9.67
C PHE A 91 -3.30 0.71 -8.50
N ASP A 92 -2.60 1.01 -7.40
CA ASP A 92 -3.20 1.52 -6.16
C ASP A 92 -3.92 2.87 -6.34
N TYR A 93 -3.53 3.66 -7.35
CA TYR A 93 -4.17 4.93 -7.69
C TYR A 93 -5.25 4.82 -8.78
N GLY A 94 -5.52 3.61 -9.27
CA GLY A 94 -6.47 3.28 -10.32
C GLY A 94 -5.84 3.23 -11.72
N VAL A 95 -6.45 2.42 -12.61
CA VAL A 95 -5.95 2.17 -13.98
C VAL A 95 -5.83 3.46 -14.79
N SER A 96 -6.84 4.34 -14.71
CA SER A 96 -6.81 5.63 -15.42
C SER A 96 -5.62 6.49 -15.02
N HIS A 97 -5.25 6.47 -13.73
CA HIS A 97 -4.08 7.17 -13.22
C HIS A 97 -2.78 6.47 -13.64
N LEU A 98 -2.73 5.14 -13.64
CA LEU A 98 -1.60 4.37 -14.15
C LEU A 98 -1.30 4.69 -15.63
N LEU A 99 -2.33 4.78 -16.48
CA LEU A 99 -2.16 5.16 -17.89
C LEU A 99 -1.67 6.61 -18.05
N PHE A 100 -2.03 7.51 -17.13
CA PHE A 100 -1.47 8.87 -17.09
C PHE A 100 0.00 8.86 -16.69
N ILE A 101 0.34 8.10 -15.63
CA ILE A 101 1.70 7.92 -15.11
C ILE A 101 2.63 7.32 -16.18
N GLU A 102 2.16 6.35 -16.95
CA GLU A 102 2.94 5.78 -18.09
C GLU A 102 3.31 6.86 -19.10
N LYS A 103 2.44 7.84 -19.37
CA LYS A 103 2.75 8.97 -20.26
C LYS A 103 3.73 9.98 -19.65
N CYS A 104 3.90 9.97 -18.32
CA CYS A 104 4.91 10.77 -17.63
C CYS A 104 6.28 10.08 -17.58
N ALA A 105 6.34 8.76 -17.78
CA ALA A 105 7.58 8.01 -17.77
C ALA A 105 8.42 8.32 -19.03
N LYS A 106 9.74 8.48 -18.83
CA LYS A 106 10.76 8.67 -19.88
C LYS A 106 11.50 7.38 -20.22
N PHE A 107 11.04 6.28 -19.66
CA PHE A 107 11.54 4.92 -19.85
C PHE A 107 10.37 4.03 -20.28
N PRO A 108 10.63 2.95 -21.04
CA PRO A 108 9.58 2.07 -21.51
C PRO A 108 9.03 1.20 -20.39
N ILE A 109 7.70 1.16 -20.28
CA ILE A 109 6.96 0.25 -19.41
C ILE A 109 6.34 -0.85 -20.28
N ILE A 110 6.67 -2.11 -19.98
CA ILE A 110 6.16 -3.27 -20.73
C ILE A 110 5.25 -4.15 -19.89
N ASN A 111 4.20 -4.70 -20.50
CA ASN A 111 3.38 -5.75 -19.92
C ASN A 111 2.61 -6.50 -21.02
N ALA A 112 2.71 -7.83 -21.00
CA ALA A 112 2.14 -8.71 -22.03
C ALA A 112 0.76 -9.27 -21.71
N ASN A 113 0.38 -9.32 -20.43
CA ASN A 113 -0.81 -10.05 -19.96
C ASN A 113 -1.95 -9.18 -19.40
N LEU A 114 -1.84 -7.85 -19.49
CA LEU A 114 -2.88 -6.89 -19.11
C LEU A 114 -3.67 -6.40 -20.33
N TYR A 115 -5.00 -6.52 -20.28
CA TYR A 115 -5.87 -6.21 -21.40
C TYR A 115 -7.24 -5.65 -20.98
N ILE A 116 -7.92 -5.03 -21.93
CA ILE A 116 -9.32 -4.60 -21.79
C ILE A 116 -10.23 -5.81 -22.03
N LYS A 117 -11.10 -6.15 -21.07
CA LYS A 117 -11.96 -7.35 -21.14
C LYS A 117 -12.88 -7.38 -22.35
N THR A 118 -13.36 -6.23 -22.81
CA THR A 118 -14.39 -6.15 -23.85
C THR A 118 -13.87 -6.47 -25.25
N ASN A 119 -12.58 -6.23 -25.52
CA ASN A 119 -11.99 -6.39 -26.85
C ASN A 119 -10.63 -7.09 -26.84
N HIS A 120 -10.14 -7.53 -25.68
CA HIS A 120 -8.84 -8.16 -25.48
C HIS A 120 -7.64 -7.34 -25.99
N ALA A 121 -7.79 -6.02 -26.13
CA ALA A 121 -6.68 -5.15 -26.48
C ALA A 121 -5.73 -5.03 -25.30
N ARG A 122 -4.42 -5.24 -25.54
CA ARG A 122 -3.38 -5.02 -24.53
C ARG A 122 -3.32 -3.55 -24.15
N LEU A 123 -3.15 -3.28 -22.85
CA LEU A 123 -3.03 -1.91 -22.33
C LEU A 123 -1.63 -1.33 -22.49
N PHE A 124 -0.61 -2.19 -22.53
CA PHE A 124 0.80 -1.82 -22.63
C PHE A 124 1.48 -2.55 -23.78
N THR A 125 2.66 -2.06 -24.16
CA THR A 125 3.53 -2.78 -25.09
C THR A 125 3.97 -4.10 -24.42
N PRO A 126 3.78 -5.27 -25.06
CA PRO A 126 4.03 -6.56 -24.41
C PRO A 126 5.51 -6.85 -24.15
N CYS A 127 6.37 -6.37 -25.05
CA CYS A 127 7.79 -6.65 -25.05
C CYS A 127 8.59 -5.51 -25.70
N LEU A 128 9.89 -5.47 -25.44
CA LEU A 128 10.81 -4.48 -25.97
C LEU A 128 12.10 -5.17 -26.39
N THR A 129 12.66 -4.80 -27.54
CA THR A 129 13.99 -5.24 -27.95
C THR A 129 14.97 -4.08 -27.76
N ILE A 130 16.08 -4.32 -27.06
CA ILE A 130 17.16 -3.37 -26.87
C ILE A 130 18.39 -3.89 -27.61
N GLU A 131 18.94 -3.10 -28.53
CA GLU A 131 20.18 -3.42 -29.23
C GLU A 131 21.39 -2.88 -28.44
N ILE A 132 22.34 -3.75 -28.06
CA ILE A 132 23.58 -3.35 -27.38
C ILE A 132 24.76 -4.15 -27.91
N ASP A 133 25.82 -3.46 -28.32
CA ASP A 133 27.02 -4.08 -28.93
C ASP A 133 26.68 -5.01 -30.11
N GLY A 134 25.60 -4.71 -30.85
CA GLY A 134 25.05 -5.54 -31.93
C GLY A 134 24.48 -6.88 -31.45
N MET A 135 24.00 -6.96 -30.19
CA MET A 135 23.11 -8.02 -29.69
C MET A 135 21.71 -7.46 -29.56
N ASN A 136 20.68 -8.21 -29.94
CA ASN A 136 19.29 -7.88 -29.68
C ASN A 136 18.79 -8.62 -28.43
N ILE A 137 18.45 -7.85 -27.39
CA ILE A 137 17.97 -8.39 -26.13
C ILE A 137 16.47 -8.15 -26.01
N LEU A 138 15.69 -9.23 -25.93
CA LEU A 138 14.24 -9.18 -25.83
C LEU A 138 13.79 -9.20 -24.37
N PHE A 139 13.00 -8.20 -23.98
CA PHE A 139 12.36 -8.10 -22.67
C PHE A 139 10.86 -8.34 -22.79
N ILE A 140 10.28 -9.16 -21.91
CA ILE A 140 8.84 -9.45 -21.88
C ILE A 140 8.32 -9.21 -20.46
N GLY A 141 7.26 -8.41 -20.31
CA GLY A 141 6.69 -8.06 -19.01
C GLY A 141 5.51 -8.93 -18.61
N ILE A 142 5.48 -9.47 -17.38
CA ILE A 142 4.36 -10.27 -16.84
C ILE A 142 4.02 -9.79 -15.42
N ILE A 143 2.73 -9.71 -15.08
CA ILE A 143 2.22 -9.30 -13.74
C ILE A 143 1.34 -10.39 -13.09
N THR A 144 1.09 -10.30 -11.77
CA THR A 144 0.30 -11.17 -10.84
C THR A 144 -1.25 -10.98 -10.83
N GLN A 145 -2.04 -12.06 -10.65
CA GLN A 145 -3.53 -12.04 -10.74
C GLN A 145 -4.17 -11.22 -9.65
N GLU A 146 -3.43 -10.99 -8.57
CA GLU A 146 -3.86 -10.22 -7.42
C GLU A 146 -4.28 -8.81 -7.81
N ILE A 147 -3.76 -8.27 -8.91
CA ILE A 147 -4.19 -6.97 -9.45
C ILE A 147 -5.67 -6.95 -9.85
N ILE A 148 -6.29 -8.08 -10.20
CA ILE A 148 -7.74 -8.11 -10.50
C ILE A 148 -8.54 -7.67 -9.27
N ALA A 149 -8.13 -8.08 -8.07
CA ALA A 149 -8.82 -7.73 -6.84
C ALA A 149 -8.73 -6.22 -6.53
N GLN A 150 -7.58 -5.61 -6.84
CA GLN A 150 -7.34 -4.17 -6.66
C GLN A 150 -8.00 -3.34 -7.78
N ALA A 151 -8.00 -3.86 -9.01
CA ALA A 151 -8.69 -3.29 -10.16
C ALA A 151 -10.21 -3.52 -10.16
N LYS A 152 -10.80 -4.14 -9.13
CA LYS A 152 -12.27 -4.35 -9.03
C LYS A 152 -13.08 -3.05 -9.07
N SER A 153 -12.47 -1.90 -8.81
CA SER A 153 -13.08 -0.59 -9.01
C SER A 153 -13.26 -0.21 -10.49
N ASP A 154 -12.57 -0.89 -11.40
CA ASP A 154 -12.59 -0.67 -12.85
C ASP A 154 -12.96 -1.98 -13.59
N GLU A 155 -14.26 -2.21 -13.76
CA GLU A 155 -14.82 -3.48 -14.27
C GLU A 155 -14.27 -3.89 -15.66
N LEU A 156 -13.69 -2.94 -16.41
CA LEU A 156 -13.24 -3.09 -17.79
C LEU A 156 -11.86 -3.73 -17.95
N VAL A 157 -11.03 -3.74 -16.90
CA VAL A 157 -9.66 -4.26 -16.98
C VAL A 157 -9.58 -5.71 -16.53
N GLY A 158 -8.87 -6.53 -17.32
CA GLY A 158 -8.65 -7.94 -17.09
C GLY A 158 -7.18 -8.31 -17.25
N THR A 159 -6.85 -9.48 -16.72
CA THR A 159 -5.51 -10.05 -16.85
C THR A 159 -5.57 -11.58 -16.80
N ILE A 160 -4.61 -12.24 -17.44
CA ILE A 160 -4.46 -13.71 -17.48
C ILE A 160 -3.20 -14.11 -16.73
N ILE A 161 -3.36 -14.86 -15.64
CA ILE A 161 -2.27 -15.07 -14.66
C ILE A 161 -2.27 -16.48 -14.07
N ASP A 162 -3.03 -17.40 -14.66
CA ASP A 162 -2.60 -18.78 -14.48
C ASP A 162 -1.20 -18.90 -15.09
N THR A 163 -0.27 -19.53 -14.38
CA THR A 163 1.11 -19.74 -14.82
C THR A 163 1.15 -20.41 -16.20
N ALA A 164 0.15 -21.24 -16.51
CA ALA A 164 -0.04 -21.81 -17.84
C ALA A 164 -0.38 -20.76 -18.92
N ASP A 165 -1.25 -19.79 -18.63
CA ASP A 165 -1.60 -18.70 -19.55
C ASP A 165 -0.42 -17.73 -19.74
N ALA A 166 0.33 -17.46 -18.68
CA ALA A 166 1.56 -16.68 -18.74
C ALA A 166 2.60 -17.38 -19.64
N ALA A 167 2.82 -18.68 -19.44
CA ALA A 167 3.68 -19.48 -20.31
C ALA A 167 3.24 -19.38 -21.77
N ASN A 168 1.96 -19.66 -22.07
CA ASN A 168 1.41 -19.54 -23.43
C ASN A 168 1.64 -18.16 -24.06
N THR A 169 1.48 -17.09 -23.27
CA THR A 169 1.71 -15.71 -23.73
C THR A 169 3.17 -15.46 -24.08
N VAL A 170 4.09 -15.91 -23.22
CA VAL A 170 5.54 -15.82 -23.46
C VAL A 170 5.90 -16.62 -24.71
N GLU A 171 5.44 -17.86 -24.84
CA GLU A 171 5.73 -18.69 -26.01
C GLU A 171 5.22 -18.07 -27.31
N GLN A 172 4.02 -17.47 -27.30
CA GLN A 172 3.48 -16.75 -28.47
C GLN A 172 4.38 -15.57 -28.87
N ILE A 173 4.86 -14.80 -27.90
CA ILE A 173 5.77 -13.68 -28.14
C ILE A 173 7.09 -14.22 -28.69
N CYS A 174 7.78 -15.14 -28.01
CA CYS A 174 9.03 -15.73 -28.49
C CYS A 174 8.90 -16.30 -29.91
N ASN A 175 7.81 -17.02 -30.21
CA ASN A 175 7.55 -17.54 -31.56
C ASN A 175 7.39 -16.44 -32.61
N SER A 176 6.76 -15.31 -32.28
CA SER A 176 6.65 -14.16 -33.20
C SER A 176 7.98 -13.45 -33.46
N TYR A 177 8.96 -13.63 -32.57
CA TYR A 177 10.31 -13.07 -32.67
C TYR A 177 11.33 -14.06 -33.24
N LYS A 178 10.97 -15.31 -33.58
CA LYS A 178 11.89 -16.28 -34.22
C LYS A 178 12.47 -15.83 -35.56
N GLY A 179 11.82 -14.90 -36.25
CA GLY A 179 12.32 -14.29 -37.50
C GLY A 179 13.22 -13.07 -37.28
N ILE A 180 13.36 -12.62 -36.04
CA ILE A 180 14.23 -11.54 -35.60
C ILE A 180 15.45 -12.20 -34.92
N ASP A 181 16.64 -11.68 -35.18
CA ASP A 181 17.88 -12.21 -34.62
C ASP A 181 18.00 -11.80 -33.14
N VAL A 182 17.26 -12.48 -32.25
CA VAL A 182 17.29 -12.25 -30.80
C VAL A 182 18.38 -13.12 -30.18
N ASP A 183 19.39 -12.47 -29.59
CA ASP A 183 20.56 -13.12 -28.99
C ASP A 183 20.32 -13.53 -27.53
N PHE A 184 19.40 -12.84 -26.83
CA PHE A 184 19.17 -13.03 -25.41
C PHE A 184 17.74 -12.63 -25.02
N THR A 185 17.07 -13.41 -24.18
CA THR A 185 15.69 -13.11 -23.74
C THR A 185 15.57 -13.05 -22.22
N VAL A 186 14.99 -11.96 -21.72
CA VAL A 186 14.74 -11.68 -20.31
C VAL A 186 13.24 -11.53 -20.05
N LEU A 187 12.70 -12.29 -19.11
CA LEU A 187 11.36 -12.04 -18.58
C LEU A 187 11.47 -11.12 -17.37
N LEU A 188 10.73 -10.00 -17.40
CA LEU A 188 10.52 -9.14 -16.25
C LEU A 188 9.17 -9.46 -15.64
N THR A 189 9.18 -10.16 -14.51
CA THR A 189 7.97 -10.72 -13.92
C THR A 189 7.68 -10.08 -12.57
N HIS A 190 6.40 -9.98 -12.26
CA HIS A 190 5.92 -9.55 -10.94
C HIS A 190 4.82 -10.50 -10.47
N ILE A 191 5.20 -11.79 -10.32
CA ILE A 191 4.30 -12.91 -9.98
C ILE A 191 4.71 -13.67 -8.72
N GLY A 192 5.88 -13.37 -8.17
CA GLY A 192 6.44 -14.06 -7.02
C GLY A 192 7.36 -15.21 -7.41
N PHE A 193 8.38 -15.45 -6.59
CA PHE A 193 9.48 -16.38 -6.88
C PHE A 193 9.03 -17.83 -7.14
N ASP A 194 8.07 -18.35 -6.36
CA ASP A 194 7.55 -19.71 -6.57
C ASP A 194 6.79 -19.83 -7.91
N GLU A 195 6.11 -18.77 -8.34
CA GLU A 195 5.43 -18.73 -9.63
C GLU A 195 6.41 -18.53 -10.79
N ASP A 196 7.51 -17.79 -10.58
CA ASP A 196 8.61 -17.70 -11.55
C ASP A 196 9.23 -19.08 -11.80
N ILE A 197 9.46 -19.89 -10.76
CA ILE A 197 9.95 -21.27 -10.89
C ILE A 197 8.95 -22.13 -11.66
N LYS A 198 7.65 -22.02 -11.36
CA LYS A 198 6.62 -22.78 -12.08
C LYS A 198 6.55 -22.36 -13.55
N LEU A 199 6.62 -21.06 -13.83
CA LEU A 199 6.64 -20.51 -15.18
C LEU A 199 7.85 -21.06 -15.96
N ALA A 200 9.05 -20.97 -15.39
CA ALA A 200 10.27 -21.50 -16.01
C ALA A 200 10.16 -22.99 -16.40
N ASN A 201 9.58 -23.80 -15.52
CA ASN A 201 9.38 -25.23 -15.77
C ASN A 201 8.27 -25.55 -16.80
N MET A 202 7.36 -24.61 -17.06
CA MET A 202 6.30 -24.75 -18.06
C MET A 202 6.72 -24.29 -19.45
N LEU A 203 7.71 -23.40 -19.56
CA LEU A 203 8.18 -22.87 -20.84
C LEU A 203 8.87 -23.96 -21.68
N ASN A 204 8.52 -24.03 -22.95
CA ASN A 204 9.28 -24.83 -23.91
C ASN A 204 10.71 -24.28 -24.05
N PRO A 205 11.77 -25.11 -23.90
CA PRO A 205 13.16 -24.69 -24.09
C PRO A 205 13.44 -24.02 -25.45
N ASP A 206 12.68 -24.36 -26.50
CA ASP A 206 12.79 -23.74 -27.83
C ASP A 206 12.33 -22.27 -27.87
N CYS A 207 11.78 -21.75 -26.76
CA CYS A 207 11.44 -20.33 -26.63
C CYS A 207 12.66 -19.45 -26.40
N GLY A 208 13.79 -20.03 -25.98
CA GLY A 208 15.05 -19.32 -25.79
C GLY A 208 14.97 -18.23 -24.70
N VAL A 209 14.26 -18.51 -23.62
CA VAL A 209 14.28 -17.64 -22.42
C VAL A 209 15.54 -17.96 -21.64
N ASP A 210 16.35 -16.95 -21.33
CA ASP A 210 17.61 -17.11 -20.63
C ASP A 210 17.51 -16.78 -19.14
N VAL A 211 16.80 -15.68 -18.83
CA VAL A 211 16.73 -15.11 -17.48
C VAL A 211 15.31 -14.67 -17.15
N ILE A 212 14.89 -14.93 -15.91
CA ILE A 212 13.73 -14.33 -15.26
C ILE A 212 14.22 -13.41 -14.14
N ILE A 213 13.82 -12.15 -14.21
CA ILE A 213 14.03 -11.15 -13.17
C ILE A 213 12.67 -10.84 -12.57
N GLY A 214 12.45 -11.32 -11.35
CA GLY A 214 11.16 -11.29 -10.67
C GLY A 214 11.05 -10.20 -9.60
N GLY A 215 9.83 -10.08 -9.06
CA GLY A 215 9.49 -9.29 -7.86
C GLY A 215 8.33 -9.91 -7.07
N HIS A 216 7.59 -9.11 -6.30
CA HIS A 216 6.37 -9.45 -5.54
C HIS A 216 6.62 -10.20 -4.22
N SER A 217 7.51 -11.20 -4.21
CA SER A 217 7.76 -12.05 -3.04
C SER A 217 8.91 -11.58 -2.14
N HIS A 218 9.53 -10.44 -2.46
CA HIS A 218 10.63 -9.82 -1.69
C HIS A 218 11.80 -10.77 -1.43
N THR A 219 12.04 -11.71 -2.34
CA THR A 219 12.97 -12.82 -2.09
C THR A 219 14.41 -12.34 -2.20
N ILE A 220 15.19 -12.57 -1.15
CA ILE A 220 16.64 -12.37 -1.16
C ILE A 220 17.28 -13.71 -1.53
N LEU A 221 18.05 -13.70 -2.61
CA LEU A 221 18.81 -14.86 -3.05
C LEU A 221 20.30 -14.62 -2.79
N GLU A 222 21.06 -15.67 -2.47
CA GLU A 222 22.54 -15.63 -2.43
C GLU A 222 23.18 -16.02 -3.77
N LYS A 223 22.37 -16.55 -4.68
CA LYS A 223 22.72 -16.88 -6.07
C LYS A 223 21.44 -17.09 -6.87
N PRO A 224 21.47 -16.95 -8.19
CA PRO A 224 20.32 -17.24 -9.04
C PRO A 224 19.86 -18.68 -8.87
N TYR A 225 18.55 -18.90 -8.92
CA TYR A 225 17.97 -20.23 -8.97
C TYR A 225 17.85 -20.66 -10.43
N GLU A 226 18.25 -21.89 -10.76
CA GLU A 226 18.13 -22.41 -12.12
C GLU A 226 16.96 -23.39 -12.21
N ALA A 227 16.04 -23.13 -13.14
CA ALA A 227 14.92 -24.01 -13.45
C ALA A 227 14.82 -24.15 -14.98
N ASN A 228 14.81 -25.39 -15.49
CA ASN A 228 14.68 -25.66 -16.92
C ASN A 228 15.73 -24.94 -17.80
N GLY A 229 16.95 -24.74 -17.28
CA GLY A 229 18.02 -23.99 -17.95
C GLY A 229 17.88 -22.47 -17.94
N ILE A 230 16.87 -21.95 -17.23
CA ILE A 230 16.58 -20.52 -17.08
C ILE A 230 17.07 -20.04 -15.71
N LEU A 231 17.80 -18.93 -15.68
CA LEU A 231 18.28 -18.32 -14.43
C LEU A 231 17.20 -17.39 -13.85
N ILE A 232 16.87 -17.55 -12.57
CA ILE A 232 15.83 -16.78 -11.88
C ILE A 232 16.48 -15.98 -10.75
N ALA A 233 16.20 -14.68 -10.70
CA ALA A 233 16.69 -13.79 -9.66
C ALA A 233 15.66 -12.78 -9.16
N GLN A 234 15.84 -12.37 -7.90
CA GLN A 234 15.19 -11.26 -7.23
C GLN A 234 16.21 -10.53 -6.35
N ALA A 235 15.95 -9.27 -6.04
CA ALA A 235 16.81 -8.38 -5.27
C ALA A 235 16.12 -7.90 -3.98
N GLY A 236 15.41 -8.78 -3.28
CA GLY A 236 14.79 -8.45 -1.99
C GLY A 236 13.70 -7.39 -2.12
N VAL A 237 13.75 -6.37 -1.26
CA VAL A 237 12.76 -5.28 -1.17
C VAL A 237 13.46 -3.96 -0.85
N GLY A 238 12.86 -2.85 -1.29
CA GLY A 238 13.37 -1.51 -1.06
C GLY A 238 14.58 -1.18 -1.93
N THR A 239 15.44 -0.30 -1.43
CA THR A 239 16.60 0.20 -2.18
C THR A 239 17.94 -0.14 -1.55
N ASP A 240 17.93 -0.96 -0.50
CA ASP A 240 19.11 -1.41 0.25
C ASP A 240 20.06 -2.30 -0.58
N GLN A 241 19.59 -2.86 -1.69
CA GLN A 241 20.36 -3.73 -2.56
C GLN A 241 19.95 -3.60 -4.03
N ILE A 242 20.85 -4.01 -4.91
CA ILE A 242 20.61 -4.15 -6.35
C ILE A 242 21.18 -5.49 -6.82
N GLY A 243 20.43 -6.22 -7.65
CA GLY A 243 20.94 -7.43 -8.28
C GLY A 243 21.85 -7.08 -9.45
N ARG A 244 23.03 -7.71 -9.51
CA ARG A 244 23.97 -7.58 -10.63
C ARG A 244 24.26 -8.95 -11.23
N PHE A 245 23.99 -9.08 -12.52
CA PHE A 245 24.45 -10.16 -13.38
C PHE A 245 25.54 -9.66 -14.32
N ASP A 246 26.67 -10.36 -14.37
CA ASP A 246 27.67 -10.21 -15.43
C ASP A 246 27.68 -11.49 -16.27
N ILE A 247 27.12 -11.42 -17.47
CA ILE A 247 26.84 -12.58 -18.33
C ILE A 247 27.76 -12.53 -19.56
N LEU A 248 28.36 -13.66 -19.91
CA LEU A 248 28.91 -13.87 -21.25
C LEU A 248 27.84 -14.55 -22.11
N VAL A 249 27.30 -13.82 -23.08
CA VAL A 249 26.29 -14.31 -24.02
C VAL A 249 27.00 -14.95 -25.21
N ASN A 250 26.59 -16.17 -25.57
CA ASN A 250 27.02 -16.81 -26.80
C ASN A 250 26.03 -16.49 -27.93
N THR A 251 26.41 -15.54 -28.79
CA THR A 251 25.60 -15.09 -29.94
C THR A 251 25.52 -16.11 -31.08
N ASP A 252 26.29 -17.21 -31.03
CA ASP A 252 26.13 -18.31 -32.00
C ASP A 252 24.99 -19.27 -31.59
N THR A 253 24.69 -19.34 -30.29
CA THR A 253 23.68 -20.27 -29.72
C THR A 253 22.52 -19.55 -29.04
N ASN A 254 22.54 -18.21 -29.01
CA ASN A 254 21.58 -17.33 -28.35
C ASN A 254 21.28 -17.80 -26.92
N SER A 255 22.35 -17.97 -26.14
CA SER A 255 22.26 -18.53 -24.80
C SER A 255 23.32 -18.00 -23.85
N VAL A 256 23.08 -18.14 -22.54
CA VAL A 256 24.10 -17.93 -21.50
C VAL A 256 25.28 -18.91 -21.70
N HIS A 257 26.51 -18.40 -21.80
CA HIS A 257 27.74 -19.21 -21.77
C HIS A 257 28.24 -19.39 -20.33
N SER A 258 28.31 -18.28 -19.58
CA SER A 258 28.69 -18.24 -18.17
C SER A 258 28.15 -16.95 -17.55
N TYR A 259 28.00 -16.93 -16.23
CA TYR A 259 27.60 -15.74 -15.49
C TYR A 259 28.31 -15.63 -14.14
N GLU A 260 28.46 -14.39 -13.68
CA GLU A 260 28.70 -14.05 -12.28
C GLU A 260 27.47 -13.29 -11.75
N TRP A 261 27.18 -13.46 -10.47
CA TRP A 261 26.06 -12.80 -9.82
C TRP A 261 26.47 -12.28 -8.45
N GLU A 262 26.00 -11.08 -8.11
CA GLU A 262 26.12 -10.47 -6.79
C GLU A 262 24.81 -9.74 -6.44
N LEU A 263 24.31 -9.93 -5.22
CA LEU A 263 23.38 -9.00 -4.61
C LEU A 263 24.18 -7.89 -3.95
N VAL A 264 24.30 -6.76 -4.64
CA VAL A 264 25.18 -5.69 -4.24
C VAL A 264 24.47 -4.83 -3.18
N PRO A 265 25.03 -4.69 -1.97
CA PRO A 265 24.48 -3.78 -0.98
C PRO A 265 24.68 -2.33 -1.43
N ILE A 266 23.61 -1.54 -1.35
CA ILE A 266 23.63 -0.11 -1.59
C ILE A 266 23.97 0.59 -0.28
N ASP A 267 25.24 0.93 -0.12
CA ASP A 267 25.73 1.67 1.03
C ASP A 267 26.77 2.73 0.64
N ASN A 268 27.07 3.64 1.57
CA ASN A 268 28.04 4.71 1.36
C ASN A 268 29.50 4.25 1.22
N THR A 269 29.80 2.95 1.33
CA THR A 269 31.16 2.42 1.13
C THR A 269 31.40 2.04 -0.33
N ARG A 270 30.35 1.62 -1.04
CA ARG A 270 30.44 1.17 -2.45
C ARG A 270 29.76 2.11 -3.43
N CYS A 271 28.77 2.87 -2.97
CA CYS A 271 27.86 3.61 -3.83
C CYS A 271 28.02 5.11 -3.62
N PRO A 272 28.52 5.88 -4.62
CA PRO A 272 28.52 7.33 -4.53
C PRO A 272 27.07 7.85 -4.51
N ARG A 273 26.86 9.03 -3.93
CA ARG A 273 25.54 9.69 -3.94
C ARG A 273 25.37 10.49 -5.23
N ASP A 274 24.26 10.28 -5.91
CA ASP A 274 23.76 11.17 -6.95
C ASP A 274 23.12 12.41 -6.30
N LYS A 275 23.84 13.53 -6.32
CA LYS A 275 23.41 14.77 -5.67
C LYS A 275 22.19 15.40 -6.33
N ASP A 276 22.08 15.32 -7.65
CA ASP A 276 20.96 15.93 -8.36
C ASP A 276 19.65 15.20 -8.03
N LEU A 277 19.71 13.88 -7.92
CA LEU A 277 18.57 13.07 -7.51
C LEU A 277 18.22 13.27 -6.03
N GLU A 278 19.25 13.40 -5.20
CA GLU A 278 19.09 13.68 -3.78
C GLU A 278 18.43 15.04 -3.50
N ASP A 279 18.82 16.07 -4.24
CA ASP A 279 18.24 17.42 -4.13
C ASP A 279 16.77 17.41 -4.58
N LEU A 280 16.43 16.62 -5.60
CA LEU A 280 15.03 16.40 -6.02
C LEU A 280 14.20 15.75 -4.92
N ILE A 281 14.69 14.65 -4.34
CA ILE A 281 14.00 13.94 -3.25
C ILE A 281 13.87 14.86 -2.03
N THR A 282 14.92 15.62 -1.70
CA THR A 282 14.91 16.60 -0.59
C THR A 282 13.87 17.68 -0.82
N THR A 283 13.70 18.18 -2.05
CA THR A 283 12.66 19.18 -2.38
C THR A 283 11.26 18.65 -2.07
N TYR A 284 10.97 17.39 -2.44
CA TYR A 284 9.70 16.75 -2.09
C TYR A 284 9.56 16.60 -0.57
N ASN A 285 10.61 16.13 0.10
CA ASN A 285 10.60 15.93 1.54
C ASN A 285 10.41 17.25 2.32
N ASP A 286 11.01 18.35 1.89
CA ASP A 286 10.89 19.65 2.55
C ASP A 286 9.45 20.20 2.48
N VAL A 287 8.79 20.05 1.33
CA VAL A 287 7.37 20.44 1.17
C VAL A 287 6.48 19.59 2.08
N LEU A 288 6.76 18.29 2.17
CA LEU A 288 6.02 17.39 3.06
C LEU A 288 6.29 17.72 4.52
N ASP A 289 7.54 17.96 4.90
CA ASP A 289 7.91 18.35 6.25
C ASP A 289 7.16 19.61 6.69
N LEU A 290 7.05 20.62 5.80
CA LEU A 290 6.25 21.82 6.06
C LEU A 290 4.76 21.51 6.27
N LYS A 291 4.20 20.56 5.50
CA LYS A 291 2.79 20.16 5.63
C LYS A 291 2.55 19.32 6.89
N TYR A 292 3.39 18.32 7.14
CA TYR A 292 3.18 17.26 8.13
C TYR A 292 3.69 17.64 9.53
N LYS A 293 4.76 18.44 9.64
CA LYS A 293 5.23 19.01 10.92
C LYS A 293 4.47 20.27 11.33
N ARG A 294 3.50 20.69 10.53
CA ARG A 294 2.62 21.81 10.87
C ARG A 294 1.89 21.49 12.17
N LEU A 295 1.99 22.42 13.12
CA LEU A 295 1.24 22.36 14.37
C LEU A 295 -0.25 22.51 14.09
N VAL A 296 -1.04 21.52 14.52
CA VAL A 296 -2.51 21.55 14.47
C VAL A 296 -3.05 22.13 15.77
N THR A 297 -2.65 21.59 16.92
CA THR A 297 -3.14 22.03 18.23
C THR A 297 -2.18 21.65 19.36
N LYS A 298 -2.51 22.09 20.57
CA LYS A 298 -1.89 21.62 21.81
C LYS A 298 -2.94 21.03 22.74
N PHE A 299 -2.70 19.84 23.27
CA PHE A 299 -3.46 19.28 24.39
C PHE A 299 -2.85 19.71 25.72
N LYS A 300 -3.64 19.69 26.81
CA LYS A 300 -3.10 19.96 28.17
C LYS A 300 -2.11 18.89 28.62
N LYS A 301 -2.28 17.67 28.09
CA LYS A 301 -1.47 16.48 28.37
C LYS A 301 -1.59 15.51 27.20
N GLU A 302 -0.79 14.46 27.21
CA GLU A 302 -0.91 13.36 26.25
C GLU A 302 -2.30 12.70 26.33
N MET A 303 -2.92 12.48 25.18
CA MET A 303 -4.22 11.80 25.05
C MET A 303 -3.98 10.35 24.64
N THR A 304 -4.42 9.39 25.45
CA THR A 304 -4.08 7.97 25.30
C THR A 304 -5.22 7.14 24.71
N HIS A 305 -4.85 6.11 23.94
CA HIS A 305 -5.68 5.06 23.34
C HIS A 305 -4.98 3.68 23.39
N PRO A 306 -4.69 3.13 24.58
CA PRO A 306 -3.82 1.96 24.72
C PRO A 306 -4.44 0.65 24.21
N GLN A 307 -5.78 0.56 24.18
CA GLN A 307 -6.51 -0.64 23.81
C GLN A 307 -7.79 -0.26 23.06
N ARG A 308 -8.19 -1.09 22.09
CA ARG A 308 -9.39 -0.88 21.28
C ARG A 308 -10.67 -1.42 21.93
N ASN A 309 -10.58 -2.31 22.90
CA ASN A 309 -11.77 -2.93 23.52
C ASN A 309 -12.31 -2.17 24.75
N THR A 310 -11.68 -1.04 25.12
CA THR A 310 -12.02 -0.24 26.30
C THR A 310 -12.27 1.23 25.97
N GLU A 311 -12.83 1.96 26.93
CA GLU A 311 -12.95 3.42 26.88
C GLU A 311 -11.57 4.06 27.00
N THR A 312 -11.31 5.10 26.20
CA THR A 312 -10.00 5.77 26.17
C THR A 312 -10.13 7.28 26.18
N ALA A 313 -9.14 7.97 26.75
CA ALA A 313 -9.16 9.44 26.83
C ALA A 313 -9.17 10.08 25.45
N LEU A 314 -8.34 9.59 24.51
CA LEU A 314 -8.29 10.08 23.14
C LEU A 314 -9.60 9.77 22.39
N GLY A 315 -10.12 8.55 22.50
CA GLY A 315 -11.39 8.19 21.86
C GLY A 315 -12.57 9.03 22.36
N ASN A 316 -12.61 9.29 23.67
CA ASN A 316 -13.61 10.17 24.28
C ASN A 316 -13.56 11.59 23.74
N LEU A 317 -12.35 12.14 23.53
CA LEU A 317 -12.15 13.48 22.97
C LEU A 317 -12.64 13.53 21.51
N LEU A 318 -12.21 12.59 20.68
CA LEU A 318 -12.53 12.56 19.26
C LEU A 318 -14.03 12.36 19.00
N ALA A 319 -14.68 11.46 19.76
CA ALA A 319 -16.13 11.28 19.67
C ALA A 319 -16.89 12.55 20.08
N GLU A 320 -16.42 13.28 21.10
CA GLU A 320 -17.04 14.55 21.50
C GLU A 320 -16.87 15.63 20.43
N ILE A 321 -15.68 15.77 19.84
CA ILE A 321 -15.42 16.74 18.77
C ILE A 321 -16.41 16.55 17.61
N VAL A 322 -16.58 15.31 17.16
CA VAL A 322 -17.51 15.00 16.06
C VAL A 322 -18.96 15.22 16.47
N ARG A 323 -19.33 14.83 17.70
CA ARG A 323 -20.69 15.08 18.25
C ARG A 323 -21.02 16.56 18.26
N GLU A 324 -20.11 17.39 18.78
CA GLU A 324 -20.29 18.84 18.89
C GLU A 324 -20.38 19.49 17.51
N SER A 325 -19.43 19.18 16.63
CA SER A 325 -19.34 19.76 15.29
C SER A 325 -20.58 19.46 14.44
N LEU A 326 -21.20 18.30 14.63
CA LEU A 326 -22.39 17.86 13.90
C LEU A 326 -23.71 18.03 14.67
N SER A 327 -23.66 18.61 15.88
CA SER A 327 -24.83 18.82 16.75
C SER A 327 -25.65 17.54 16.99
N LEU A 328 -24.97 16.44 17.28
CA LEU A 328 -25.58 15.14 17.57
C LEU A 328 -25.87 14.96 19.07
N ASP A 329 -26.80 14.08 19.42
CA ASP A 329 -27.00 13.66 20.81
C ASP A 329 -25.88 12.70 21.25
N ILE A 330 -25.55 11.72 20.40
CA ILE A 330 -24.52 10.71 20.67
C ILE A 330 -23.67 10.51 19.42
N MET A 331 -22.35 10.52 19.57
CA MET A 331 -21.44 9.98 18.55
C MET A 331 -20.91 8.61 18.99
N MET A 332 -21.03 7.62 18.10
CA MET A 332 -20.44 6.30 18.24
C MET A 332 -19.28 6.16 17.25
N MET A 333 -18.05 6.28 17.75
CA MET A 333 -16.83 6.14 16.97
C MET A 333 -16.20 4.77 17.22
N GLY A 334 -15.95 3.98 16.19
CA GLY A 334 -15.25 2.70 16.33
C GLY A 334 -13.80 2.92 16.71
N SER A 335 -13.34 2.30 17.80
CA SER A 335 -11.95 2.43 18.28
C SER A 335 -10.91 1.95 17.27
N GLY A 336 -11.23 1.03 16.35
CA GLY A 336 -10.34 0.57 15.29
C GLY A 336 -9.98 1.66 14.27
N SER A 337 -10.73 2.76 14.25
CA SER A 337 -10.38 3.96 13.47
C SER A 337 -9.22 4.77 14.08
N ILE A 338 -8.93 4.57 15.37
CA ILE A 338 -7.81 5.19 16.09
C ILE A 338 -6.62 4.23 16.07
N ARG A 339 -5.56 4.57 15.33
CA ARG A 339 -4.48 3.62 15.01
C ARG A 339 -3.26 3.72 15.90
N LYS A 340 -3.02 4.90 16.49
CA LYS A 340 -1.96 5.10 17.48
C LYS A 340 -2.46 4.92 18.90
N THR A 341 -1.54 4.54 19.79
CA THR A 341 -1.80 4.34 21.21
C THR A 341 -1.82 5.64 22.01
N ALA A 342 -1.36 6.75 21.43
CA ALA A 342 -1.40 8.08 22.04
C ALA A 342 -1.19 9.18 21.01
N LEU A 343 -1.63 10.40 21.37
CA LEU A 343 -1.23 11.65 20.75
C LEU A 343 -0.61 12.56 21.83
N GLY A 344 0.60 13.05 21.54
CA GLY A 344 1.34 13.91 22.45
C GLY A 344 0.67 15.26 22.73
N PRO A 345 1.14 16.03 23.73
CA PRO A 345 0.60 17.35 24.04
C PRO A 345 0.73 18.37 22.91
N VAL A 346 1.67 18.17 21.98
CA VAL A 346 1.84 18.99 20.78
C VAL A 346 1.42 18.11 19.61
N VAL A 347 0.36 18.50 18.91
CA VAL A 347 -0.22 17.69 17.83
C VAL A 347 0.19 18.29 16.51
N GLU A 348 1.06 17.58 15.79
CA GLU A 348 1.41 17.87 14.41
C GLU A 348 0.43 17.18 13.45
N PHE A 349 0.28 17.73 12.25
CA PHE A 349 -0.64 17.21 11.23
C PHE A 349 -0.34 15.75 10.88
N GLY A 350 0.93 15.36 10.77
CA GLY A 350 1.32 13.99 10.50
C GLY A 350 0.96 13.02 11.62
N ALA A 351 1.25 13.40 12.87
CA ALA A 351 0.86 12.60 14.03
C ALA A 351 -0.65 12.37 14.09
N LEU A 352 -1.45 13.40 13.77
CA LEU A 352 -2.92 13.29 13.69
C LEU A 352 -3.36 12.38 12.54
N SER A 353 -2.78 12.56 11.36
CA SER A 353 -3.08 11.78 10.15
C SER A 353 -2.79 10.29 10.34
N GLU A 354 -1.64 9.95 10.94
CA GLU A 354 -1.31 8.56 11.27
C GLU A 354 -2.21 7.98 12.37
N THR A 355 -2.73 8.82 13.26
CA THR A 355 -3.67 8.39 14.30
C THR A 355 -5.05 8.10 13.71
N LEU A 356 -5.47 8.85 12.69
CA LEU A 356 -6.78 8.76 12.03
C LEU A 356 -6.61 8.65 10.50
N PRO A 357 -6.09 7.52 9.99
CA PRO A 357 -5.77 7.38 8.56
C PRO A 357 -7.00 7.14 7.68
N TYR A 358 -8.18 6.95 8.28
CA TYR A 358 -9.43 6.71 7.55
C TYR A 358 -10.30 7.95 7.59
N ASP A 359 -10.63 8.49 6.42
CA ASP A 359 -11.50 9.65 6.28
C ASP A 359 -12.93 9.25 5.90
N ASP A 360 -13.58 8.53 6.81
CA ASP A 360 -14.95 8.04 6.63
C ASP A 360 -15.99 9.18 6.62
N GLN A 361 -17.11 8.96 5.94
CA GLN A 361 -18.32 9.77 6.13
C GLN A 361 -18.95 9.46 7.51
N VAL A 362 -19.68 10.44 8.06
CA VAL A 362 -20.49 10.27 9.26
C VAL A 362 -21.97 10.22 8.88
N PHE A 363 -22.64 9.14 9.25
CA PHE A 363 -24.08 8.95 9.07
C PHE A 363 -24.85 9.34 10.33
N LEU A 364 -25.96 10.06 10.13
CA LEU A 364 -26.94 10.35 11.16
C LEU A 364 -28.07 9.32 11.12
N LEU A 365 -28.30 8.67 12.26
CA LEU A 365 -29.41 7.78 12.54
C LEU A 365 -30.34 8.45 13.56
N ILE A 366 -31.65 8.26 13.43
CA ILE A 366 -32.62 8.64 14.48
C ILE A 366 -33.13 7.35 15.12
N LEU A 367 -32.67 7.08 16.34
CA LEU A 367 -33.02 5.88 17.10
C LEU A 367 -33.85 6.25 18.33
N ASP A 368 -34.82 5.41 18.68
CA ASP A 368 -35.43 5.48 20.01
C ASP A 368 -34.58 4.75 21.06
N GLY A 369 -34.81 5.03 22.34
CA GLY A 369 -34.05 4.44 23.43
C GLY A 369 -34.07 2.91 23.41
N LYS A 370 -35.19 2.31 23.00
CA LYS A 370 -35.33 0.85 22.87
C LYS A 370 -34.40 0.28 21.80
N THR A 371 -34.40 0.87 20.60
CA THR A 371 -33.54 0.45 19.49
C THR A 371 -32.06 0.71 19.81
N LEU A 372 -31.75 1.84 20.44
CA LEU A 372 -30.40 2.13 20.91
C LEU A 372 -29.93 1.10 21.95
N LYS A 373 -30.77 0.76 22.94
CA LYS A 373 -30.46 -0.26 23.95
C LYS A 373 -30.22 -1.63 23.32
N LYS A 374 -31.02 -2.01 22.31
CA LYS A 374 -30.81 -3.23 21.52
C LYS A 374 -29.44 -3.22 20.84
N ALA A 375 -29.08 -2.13 20.19
CA ALA A 375 -27.77 -1.99 19.54
C ALA A 375 -26.61 -2.11 20.53
N LEU A 376 -26.70 -1.38 21.65
CA LEU A 376 -25.68 -1.41 22.69
C LEU A 376 -25.52 -2.81 23.29
N LEU A 377 -26.60 -3.54 23.56
CA LEU A 377 -26.54 -4.94 24.02
C LEU A 377 -25.80 -5.84 23.02
N TYR A 378 -26.04 -5.65 21.72
CA TYR A 378 -25.36 -6.43 20.69
C TYR A 378 -23.84 -6.17 20.66
N THR A 379 -23.40 -4.94 20.98
CA THR A 379 -21.97 -4.63 21.11
C THR A 379 -21.31 -5.29 22.34
N MET A 380 -22.10 -5.80 23.29
CA MET A 380 -21.62 -6.51 24.49
C MET A 380 -21.54 -8.04 24.30
N ARG A 381 -21.53 -8.53 23.05
CA ARG A 381 -21.39 -9.97 22.73
C ARG A 381 -20.08 -10.57 23.24
N ASP A 382 -20.08 -11.89 23.45
CA ASP A 382 -18.97 -12.61 24.09
C ASP A 382 -17.62 -12.43 23.37
N ASP A 383 -17.62 -12.30 22.03
CA ASP A 383 -16.42 -12.04 21.21
C ASP A 383 -15.63 -10.79 21.62
N ARG A 384 -16.32 -9.79 22.18
CA ARG A 384 -15.68 -8.57 22.71
C ARG A 384 -14.70 -8.88 23.82
N PHE A 385 -15.10 -9.80 24.71
CA PHE A 385 -14.31 -10.18 25.88
C PHE A 385 -13.19 -11.16 25.53
N ALA A 386 -13.28 -11.82 24.37
CA ALA A 386 -12.20 -12.61 23.80
C ALA A 386 -11.14 -11.75 23.08
N GLY A 387 -11.33 -10.43 22.99
CA GLY A 387 -10.39 -9.51 22.33
C GLY A 387 -10.48 -9.50 20.80
N HIS A 388 -11.52 -10.13 20.24
CA HIS A 388 -11.69 -10.26 18.79
C HIS A 388 -12.49 -9.11 18.17
N THR A 389 -13.10 -8.23 18.98
CA THR A 389 -13.89 -7.09 18.47
C THR A 389 -13.50 -5.77 19.12
N GLU A 390 -13.64 -4.70 18.34
CA GLU A 390 -13.40 -3.32 18.76
C GLU A 390 -14.55 -2.78 19.63
N CYS A 391 -14.26 -1.79 20.48
CA CYS A 391 -15.25 -1.05 21.27
C CYS A 391 -15.63 0.26 20.58
N PHE A 392 -16.84 0.75 20.80
CA PHE A 392 -17.19 2.13 20.46
C PHE A 392 -16.67 3.09 21.53
N GLN A 393 -16.13 4.21 21.09
CA GLN A 393 -15.87 5.41 21.88
C GLN A 393 -17.11 6.30 21.78
N PHE A 394 -17.57 6.80 22.91
CA PHE A 394 -18.81 7.58 23.00
C PHE A 394 -18.49 9.03 23.30
N SER A 395 -19.34 9.95 22.87
CA SER A 395 -19.25 11.39 23.20
C SER A 395 -19.59 11.69 24.66
N LYS A 396 -19.32 12.92 25.10
CA LYS A 396 -19.45 13.34 26.51
C LYS A 396 -20.90 13.24 26.99
N GLY A 397 -21.05 12.80 28.25
CA GLY A 397 -22.36 12.69 28.91
C GLY A 397 -23.08 11.38 28.66
N PHE A 398 -22.66 10.56 27.68
CA PHE A 398 -23.14 9.19 27.55
C PHE A 398 -22.60 8.34 28.70
N ARG A 399 -23.46 7.53 29.32
CA ARG A 399 -23.06 6.53 30.31
C ARG A 399 -23.92 5.28 30.21
N MET A 400 -23.25 4.14 30.28
CA MET A 400 -23.86 2.83 30.27
C MET A 400 -23.19 1.91 31.30
N VAL A 401 -24.00 1.14 32.03
CA VAL A 401 -23.56 0.04 32.90
C VAL A 401 -24.12 -1.27 32.36
N TYR A 402 -23.23 -2.21 32.02
CA TYR A 402 -23.58 -3.55 31.57
C TYR A 402 -23.24 -4.59 32.64
N ASP A 403 -24.25 -5.38 33.04
CA ASP A 403 -24.11 -6.52 33.94
C ASP A 403 -23.89 -7.79 33.11
N ARG A 404 -22.68 -8.34 33.21
CA ARG A 404 -22.24 -9.49 32.41
C ARG A 404 -22.90 -10.80 32.85
N ASP A 405 -23.20 -10.94 34.14
CA ASP A 405 -23.82 -12.15 34.69
C ASP A 405 -25.27 -12.24 34.22
N LYS A 406 -25.96 -11.10 34.16
CA LYS A 406 -27.35 -11.01 33.68
C LYS A 406 -27.49 -10.77 32.19
N LYS A 407 -26.39 -10.43 31.51
CA LYS A 407 -26.36 -9.99 30.11
C LYS A 407 -27.34 -8.84 29.82
N GLU A 408 -27.40 -7.85 30.72
CA GLU A 408 -28.34 -6.73 30.64
C GLU A 408 -27.67 -5.37 30.85
N ILE A 409 -28.26 -4.31 30.29
CA ILE A 409 -27.87 -2.92 30.59
C ILE A 409 -28.73 -2.44 31.77
N THR A 410 -28.07 -2.18 32.91
CA THR A 410 -28.69 -1.81 34.18
C THR A 410 -28.82 -0.30 34.38
N ASP A 411 -27.95 0.49 33.75
CA ASP A 411 -28.01 1.95 33.71
C ASP A 411 -27.68 2.43 32.29
N LEU A 412 -28.51 3.32 31.75
CA LEU A 412 -28.30 3.95 30.45
C LEU A 412 -28.80 5.40 30.52
N CYS A 413 -27.88 6.36 30.51
CA CYS A 413 -28.21 7.77 30.62
C CYS A 413 -27.39 8.65 29.66
N LEU A 414 -27.96 9.81 29.37
CA LEU A 414 -27.32 10.87 28.60
C LEU A 414 -27.41 12.17 29.41
N HIS A 415 -26.26 12.76 29.73
CA HIS A 415 -26.13 13.93 30.61
C HIS A 415 -26.81 13.73 31.99
N GLY A 416 -26.72 12.51 32.54
CA GLY A 416 -27.32 12.16 33.82
C GLY A 416 -28.83 11.92 33.78
N VAL A 417 -29.47 12.05 32.61
CA VAL A 417 -30.90 11.76 32.43
C VAL A 417 -31.05 10.36 31.82
N PRO A 418 -31.80 9.44 32.48
CA PRO A 418 -32.09 8.13 31.91
C PRO A 418 -32.69 8.22 30.51
N ILE A 419 -32.25 7.34 29.61
CA ILE A 419 -32.81 7.26 28.26
C ILE A 419 -34.06 6.38 28.31
N ALA A 420 -35.24 7.01 28.18
CA ALA A 420 -36.51 6.29 28.06
C ALA A 420 -36.62 5.55 26.72
N ASP A 421 -37.35 4.44 26.69
CA ASP A 421 -37.48 3.56 25.51
C ASP A 421 -38.00 4.28 24.26
N ASP A 422 -38.86 5.29 24.44
CA ASP A 422 -39.48 6.08 23.37
C ASP A 422 -38.74 7.41 23.08
N ARG A 423 -37.72 7.75 23.87
CA ARG A 423 -36.91 8.95 23.65
C ARG A 423 -36.13 8.79 22.36
N ARG A 424 -36.35 9.72 21.42
CA ARG A 424 -35.61 9.78 20.15
C ARG A 424 -34.30 10.51 20.31
N LEU A 425 -33.27 9.98 19.68
CA LEU A 425 -31.89 10.47 19.75
C LEU A 425 -31.27 10.46 18.36
N SER A 426 -30.52 11.51 18.06
CA SER A 426 -29.62 11.60 16.92
C SER A 426 -28.30 10.90 17.25
N VAL A 427 -28.00 9.82 16.52
CA VAL A 427 -26.82 9.00 16.72
C VAL A 427 -25.94 9.06 15.48
N GLY A 428 -24.70 9.52 15.66
CA GLY A 428 -23.67 9.52 14.63
C GLY A 428 -22.92 8.19 14.56
N LEU A 429 -22.67 7.72 13.34
CA LEU A 429 -21.97 6.46 13.08
C LEU A 429 -21.05 6.60 11.85
N GLN A 430 -19.85 6.03 11.91
CA GLN A 430 -18.91 6.01 10.78
C GLN A 430 -19.40 5.09 9.65
N THR A 431 -19.02 5.40 8.41
CA THR A 431 -19.43 4.67 7.19
C THR A 431 -19.18 3.17 7.28
N PHE A 432 -18.02 2.75 7.79
CA PHE A 432 -17.72 1.33 7.97
C PHE A 432 -18.79 0.62 8.82
N HIS A 433 -19.15 1.19 9.97
CA HIS A 433 -20.14 0.61 10.88
C HIS A 433 -21.57 0.77 10.36
N PHE A 434 -21.85 1.82 9.59
CA PHE A 434 -23.14 2.02 8.92
C PHE A 434 -23.38 0.95 7.84
N ASN A 435 -22.41 0.68 6.98
CA ASN A 435 -22.51 -0.37 5.95
C ASN A 435 -22.60 -1.77 6.56
N ASN A 436 -22.18 -1.92 7.82
CA ASN A 436 -22.13 -3.16 8.57
C ASN A 436 -23.10 -3.16 9.77
N THR A 437 -24.22 -2.42 9.74
CA THR A 437 -25.07 -2.26 10.94
C THR A 437 -25.55 -3.58 11.55
N GLU A 438 -25.79 -4.62 10.74
CA GLU A 438 -26.21 -5.93 11.24
C GLU A 438 -25.10 -6.63 12.03
N THR A 439 -23.85 -6.57 11.56
CA THR A 439 -22.69 -7.22 12.20
C THR A 439 -22.01 -6.34 13.26
N SER A 440 -22.17 -5.03 13.18
CA SER A 440 -21.65 -4.05 14.13
C SER A 440 -22.63 -3.79 15.27
N LEU A 441 -23.93 -3.65 14.98
CA LEU A 441 -24.97 -3.20 15.92
C LEU A 441 -26.16 -4.17 16.06
N GLY A 442 -26.26 -5.24 15.27
CA GLY A 442 -27.40 -6.16 15.33
C GLY A 442 -28.72 -5.51 14.90
N LEU A 443 -28.63 -4.45 14.08
CA LEU A 443 -29.77 -3.71 13.56
C LEU A 443 -29.84 -3.81 12.04
N THR A 444 -31.02 -4.15 11.56
CA THR A 444 -31.31 -4.15 10.12
C THR A 444 -31.51 -2.73 9.60
N MET A 445 -31.36 -2.54 8.28
CA MET A 445 -31.66 -1.26 7.63
C MET A 445 -33.09 -0.77 7.88
N GLN A 446 -34.05 -1.68 8.06
CA GLN A 446 -35.45 -1.33 8.37
C GLN A 446 -35.58 -0.71 9.76
N GLU A 447 -34.91 -1.29 10.76
CA GLU A 447 -34.95 -0.82 12.14
C GLU A 447 -34.34 0.58 12.31
N ILE A 448 -33.23 0.85 11.63
CA ILE A 448 -32.58 2.18 11.68
C ILE A 448 -33.27 3.24 10.82
N SER A 449 -34.24 2.84 9.99
CA SER A 449 -34.96 3.74 9.08
C SER A 449 -36.38 4.09 9.54
N VAL A 450 -36.81 3.61 10.72
CA VAL A 450 -38.20 3.75 11.22
C VAL A 450 -38.64 5.21 11.31
N TYR A 451 -37.82 6.08 11.90
CA TYR A 451 -38.17 7.49 12.06
C TYR A 451 -37.66 8.36 10.91
N GLN A 452 -36.49 8.02 10.38
CA GLN A 452 -35.87 8.73 9.28
C GLN A 452 -34.89 7.79 8.58
N LYS A 453 -34.85 7.84 7.23
CA LYS A 453 -33.76 7.17 6.51
C LYS A 453 -32.41 7.75 6.96
N PRO A 454 -31.42 6.90 7.26
CA PRO A 454 -30.06 7.35 7.55
C PRO A 454 -29.51 8.20 6.41
N ARG A 455 -28.76 9.25 6.76
CA ARG A 455 -28.13 10.13 5.77
C ARG A 455 -26.72 10.50 6.21
N ALA A 456 -25.81 10.63 5.25
CA ALA A 456 -24.51 11.23 5.51
C ALA A 456 -24.71 12.70 5.91
N VAL A 457 -24.14 13.09 7.04
CA VAL A 457 -24.12 14.47 7.54
C VAL A 457 -22.73 15.11 7.42
N ALA A 458 -21.72 14.31 7.15
CA ALA A 458 -20.37 14.76 6.80
C ALA A 458 -19.71 13.75 5.87
N VAL A 459 -18.90 14.24 4.93
CA VAL A 459 -18.14 13.40 4.00
C VAL A 459 -16.75 13.05 4.50
N SER A 460 -16.27 13.73 5.54
CA SER A 460 -14.91 13.65 6.05
C SER A 460 -14.90 13.82 7.57
N ILE A 461 -14.76 12.72 8.31
CA ILE A 461 -14.61 12.76 9.76
C ILE A 461 -13.25 13.31 10.17
N PHE A 462 -12.20 13.05 9.37
CA PHE A 462 -10.86 13.60 9.61
C PHE A 462 -10.88 15.12 9.46
N GLY A 463 -11.56 15.63 8.42
CA GLY A 463 -11.72 17.07 8.20
C GLY A 463 -12.41 17.78 9.36
N ILE A 464 -13.49 17.19 9.89
CA ILE A 464 -14.18 17.73 11.09
C ILE A 464 -13.22 17.82 12.28
N ILE A 465 -12.50 16.74 12.56
CA ILE A 465 -11.60 16.68 13.71
C ILE A 465 -10.46 17.68 13.52
N LEU A 466 -9.85 17.72 12.34
CA LEU A 466 -8.79 18.65 11.99
C LEU A 466 -9.24 20.10 12.19
N GLU A 467 -10.35 20.50 11.58
CA GLU A 467 -10.89 21.86 11.67
C GLU A 467 -11.19 22.24 13.12
N TYR A 468 -11.80 21.34 13.90
CA TYR A 468 -12.06 21.60 15.31
C TYR A 468 -10.76 21.80 16.09
N LEU A 469 -9.78 20.92 15.91
CA LEU A 469 -8.50 21.01 16.61
C LEU A 469 -7.70 22.27 16.23
N GLU A 470 -7.74 22.70 14.97
CA GLU A 470 -7.07 23.95 14.53
C GLU A 470 -7.63 25.20 15.21
N ASN A 471 -8.92 25.17 15.57
CA ASN A 471 -9.61 26.29 16.21
C ASN A 471 -9.64 26.21 17.76
N HIS A 472 -9.19 25.10 18.35
CA HIS A 472 -9.24 24.87 19.79
C HIS A 472 -7.89 24.47 20.34
N ASN A 473 -7.47 25.11 21.43
CA ASN A 473 -6.20 24.82 22.09
C ASN A 473 -6.41 24.40 23.54
N LEU A 474 -5.43 23.68 24.10
CA LEU A 474 -5.44 23.15 25.45
C LEU A 474 -6.65 22.25 25.71
N LEU A 475 -7.02 21.43 24.74
CA LEU A 475 -8.04 20.41 24.91
C LEU A 475 -7.54 19.29 25.83
N THR A 476 -8.47 18.62 26.50
CA THR A 476 -8.19 17.47 27.35
C THR A 476 -9.43 16.60 27.48
N SER A 477 -9.21 15.32 27.71
CA SER A 477 -10.25 14.37 28.08
C SER A 477 -9.66 13.35 29.07
N GLU A 478 -10.54 12.69 29.81
CA GLU A 478 -10.22 11.62 30.74
C GLU A 478 -11.10 10.41 30.43
N VAL A 479 -10.76 9.27 31.01
CA VAL A 479 -11.70 8.14 31.10
C VAL A 479 -12.72 8.49 32.19
N GLU A 480 -13.99 8.51 31.83
CA GLU A 480 -15.09 8.96 32.70
C GLU A 480 -15.99 7.80 33.15
N GLY A 481 -15.74 6.58 32.68
CA GLY A 481 -16.62 5.44 32.92
C GLY A 481 -17.90 5.51 32.09
N ARG A 482 -17.81 6.05 30.86
CA ARG A 482 -18.89 6.09 29.87
C ARG A 482 -19.41 4.68 29.57
N ILE A 483 -18.54 3.67 29.67
CA ILE A 483 -18.94 2.26 29.67
C ILE A 483 -18.36 1.59 30.91
N THR A 484 -19.23 1.10 31.78
CA THR A 484 -18.84 0.29 32.94
C THR A 484 -19.36 -1.12 32.78
N ILE A 485 -18.51 -2.11 33.03
CA ILE A 485 -18.88 -3.53 32.98
C ILE A 485 -18.77 -4.09 34.40
N ILE A 486 -19.84 -4.71 34.89
CA ILE A 486 -19.91 -5.34 36.21
C ILE A 486 -20.26 -6.83 36.07
N GLY A 487 -19.87 -7.64 37.04
CA GLY A 487 -20.07 -9.10 37.00
C GLY A 487 -19.06 -9.84 36.11
N GLY A 488 -19.10 -11.17 36.13
CA GLY A 488 -18.28 -12.04 35.28
C GLY A 488 -16.89 -12.42 35.82
N CYS A 489 -16.82 -12.80 37.09
CA CYS A 489 -15.73 -13.65 37.61
C CYS A 489 -15.71 -15.01 36.89
#